data_AF-A0A3R8S0Q0-F1
#
_entry.id   AF-A0A3R8S0Q0-F1
#
_cell.length_a   1.000
_cell.length_b   1.000
_cell.length_c   1.000
_cell.angle_alpha   90.00
_cell.angle_beta   90.00
_cell.angle_gamma   90.00
#
_symmetry.space_group_name_H-M   'P 1'
#
loop_
_entity.id
_entity.type
_entity.pdbx_description
1 polymer ?
#
loop_
_entity_poly.entity_id
_entity_poly.type
_entity_poly.pdbx_seq_one_letter_code
_entity_poly.pdbx_strand_id
1 'polypeptide(L)'
;MVRDLLPLVGALADVRPERHQAQAVEGCLAVEHIASPSHGLEHVELTAQVNPVLEGHLAGLLGDVDARLQHRLVHPLPRPELVGLLFEIVQKTHDVSRLSPLLGARITQCVQLQRCRMSKKSARRMQAQASPHNAPMQEIELKFQIPPDRIEAVRSAVAQAAANIAPLGLQAAYFDTPESLLAQHRMALRVRREGPDWVQTFKAAGRDAMTRVEDNQPARAPLDGRLKPDLSLHTAPAVRQALGRAFGMPDIGASTAADLNLQAVYETRFDRWTSRQAHPLGQVIVCVDVGSVVAGDLSEPLNELEIELADGQAVAVIDTARQWVDQHGVWLDIQSKAYRGTRLAQAARTGQPAPAAPVSHALADTLADDGRLQLRKTLSAAVDAAAGNWSEVAAARPGWPQALTAWHDTLAHLLVLAEQHTSLREALTDTTWQATQTLLDELARLQARVTELTTDAELQAQRLARAPGTTHWGLDLLTALRR
;
A
#
# COMPACT_ATOMS: atom_id res chain seq x y z
N MET A 1 16.66 -17.72 11.95
CA MET A 1 17.26 -18.55 10.88
C MET A 1 17.13 -20.04 11.17
N VAL A 2 17.78 -20.61 12.20
CA VAL A 2 17.66 -22.06 12.51
C VAL A 2 16.24 -22.46 12.95
N ARG A 3 15.60 -21.65 13.81
CA ARG A 3 14.20 -21.85 14.25
C ARG A 3 13.16 -21.78 13.11
N ASP A 4 13.50 -21.13 12.00
CA ASP A 4 12.63 -20.94 10.83
C ASP A 4 12.83 -22.02 9.75
N LEU A 5 13.92 -22.80 9.84
CA LEU A 5 14.27 -23.88 8.92
C LEU A 5 13.87 -25.28 9.46
N LEU A 6 13.67 -25.42 10.77
CA LEU A 6 13.23 -26.66 11.42
C LEU A 6 11.95 -27.30 10.83
N PRO A 7 10.90 -26.52 10.48
CA PRO A 7 9.70 -27.09 9.85
C PRO A 7 9.97 -27.67 8.45
N LEU A 8 10.94 -27.11 7.72
CA LEU A 8 11.36 -27.57 6.39
C LEU A 8 12.13 -28.90 6.47
N VAL A 9 12.95 -29.07 7.51
CA VAL A 9 13.69 -30.31 7.78
C VAL A 9 12.74 -31.42 8.24
N GLY A 10 11.72 -31.10 9.03
CA GLY A 10 10.66 -32.05 9.41
C GLY A 10 9.87 -32.57 8.21
N ALA A 11 9.59 -31.73 7.21
CA ALA A 11 8.91 -32.13 5.98
C ALA A 11 9.75 -33.04 5.07
N LEU A 12 11.09 -33.01 5.20
CA LEU A 12 12.01 -33.89 4.47
C LEU A 12 12.16 -35.28 5.13
N ALA A 13 11.83 -35.40 6.43
CA ALA A 13 11.96 -36.65 7.20
C ALA A 13 10.83 -37.67 6.94
N ASP A 14 9.72 -37.26 6.32
CA ASP A 14 8.59 -38.15 5.97
C ASP A 14 8.84 -39.04 4.73
N VAL A 15 10.04 -38.97 4.14
CA VAL A 15 10.48 -39.86 3.06
C VAL A 15 11.38 -40.95 3.65
N ARG A 16 10.77 -42.10 3.98
CA ARG A 16 11.34 -43.36 4.52
C ARG A 16 12.88 -43.38 4.73
N PRO A 17 13.37 -43.48 5.98
CA PRO A 17 14.80 -43.29 6.26
C PRO A 17 15.62 -44.57 6.01
N GLU A 18 16.75 -44.44 5.33
CA GLU A 18 17.87 -45.38 5.45
C GLU A 18 18.78 -44.97 6.62
N ARG A 19 19.49 -45.96 7.19
CA ARG A 19 20.20 -45.92 8.49
C ARG A 19 21.15 -44.73 8.74
N HIS A 20 21.55 -43.98 7.71
CA HIS A 20 22.41 -42.80 7.85
C HIS A 20 21.67 -41.53 8.32
N GLN A 21 20.33 -41.49 8.26
CA GLN A 21 19.55 -40.32 8.72
C GLN A 21 19.22 -40.35 10.23
N ALA A 22 19.31 -41.51 10.89
CA ALA A 22 19.06 -41.61 12.34
C ALA A 22 20.12 -40.87 13.18
N GLN A 23 21.38 -40.84 12.72
CA GLN A 23 22.47 -40.09 13.39
C GLN A 23 22.31 -38.57 13.25
N ALA A 24 21.67 -38.08 12.18
CA ALA A 24 21.40 -36.66 12.01
C ALA A 24 20.28 -36.17 12.95
N VAL A 25 19.27 -37.02 13.20
CA VAL A 25 18.19 -36.73 14.14
C VAL A 25 18.67 -36.78 15.59
N GLU A 26 19.54 -37.74 15.96
CA GLU A 26 20.19 -37.74 17.29
C GLU A 26 21.10 -36.52 17.50
N GLY A 27 21.78 -36.04 16.47
CA GLY A 27 22.60 -34.83 16.51
C GLY A 27 21.77 -33.53 16.70
N CYS A 28 20.57 -33.46 16.13
CA CYS A 28 19.66 -32.33 16.32
C CYS A 28 18.96 -32.34 17.69
N LEU A 29 18.64 -33.52 18.24
CA LEU A 29 18.03 -33.64 19.57
C LEU A 29 19.02 -33.34 20.71
N ALA A 30 20.33 -33.50 20.49
CA ALA A 30 21.34 -33.08 21.47
C ALA A 30 21.40 -31.56 21.68
N VAL A 31 20.90 -30.77 20.71
CA VAL A 31 20.90 -29.29 20.78
C VAL A 31 19.77 -28.77 21.68
N GLU A 32 18.66 -29.51 21.85
CA GLU A 32 17.60 -29.13 22.79
C GLU A 32 18.03 -29.27 24.26
N HIS A 33 18.93 -30.21 24.57
CA HIS A 33 19.37 -30.42 25.96
C HIS A 33 20.36 -29.36 26.48
N ILE A 34 20.98 -28.57 25.60
CA ILE A 34 21.91 -27.49 25.98
C ILE A 34 21.18 -26.16 26.25
N ALA A 35 19.90 -26.06 25.86
CA ALA A 35 19.10 -24.83 25.98
C ALA A 35 18.06 -24.86 27.12
N SER A 36 18.38 -25.48 28.27
CA SER A 36 17.60 -25.26 29.51
C SER A 36 18.13 -24.03 30.28
N PRO A 37 17.25 -23.21 30.87
CA PRO A 37 17.57 -21.88 31.37
C PRO A 37 18.21 -21.93 32.76
N SER A 38 19.46 -22.38 32.81
CA SER A 38 20.27 -22.29 34.03
C SER A 38 21.74 -22.42 33.67
N HIS A 39 22.29 -21.38 33.04
CA HIS A 39 23.60 -20.77 33.28
C HIS A 39 23.91 -19.83 32.10
N GLY A 40 24.24 -18.57 32.41
CA GLY A 40 24.53 -17.55 31.41
C GLY A 40 25.85 -17.82 30.71
N LEU A 41 25.80 -18.06 29.40
CA LEU A 41 26.93 -17.98 28.47
C LEU A 41 26.45 -17.38 27.14
N GLU A 42 27.33 -16.60 26.52
CA GLU A 42 27.06 -15.60 25.49
C GLU A 42 26.53 -16.18 24.15
N HIS A 43 25.55 -15.48 23.57
CA HIS A 43 24.84 -15.83 22.33
C HIS A 43 25.69 -15.87 21.05
N VAL A 44 26.99 -15.56 21.11
CA VAL A 44 27.84 -15.34 19.93
C VAL A 44 28.56 -16.62 19.47
N GLU A 45 28.96 -17.52 20.37
CA GLU A 45 29.75 -18.71 20.01
C GLU A 45 28.93 -19.85 19.37
N LEU A 46 27.66 -20.02 19.77
CA LEU A 46 26.77 -21.06 19.21
C LEU A 46 26.46 -20.87 17.73
N THR A 47 26.44 -19.62 17.24
CA THR A 47 26.15 -19.29 15.84
C THR A 47 27.30 -19.67 14.90
N ALA A 48 28.55 -19.67 15.41
CA ALA A 48 29.74 -19.97 14.63
C ALA A 48 29.98 -21.47 14.42
N GLN A 49 29.55 -22.33 15.36
CA GLN A 49 29.68 -23.79 15.23
C GLN A 49 28.55 -24.44 14.42
N VAL A 50 27.38 -23.81 14.36
CA VAL A 50 26.20 -24.34 13.65
C VAL A 50 26.26 -24.08 12.14
N ASN A 51 26.94 -23.01 11.72
CA ASN A 51 27.01 -22.60 10.31
C ASN A 51 27.75 -23.61 9.39
N PRO A 52 28.93 -24.17 9.77
CA PRO A 52 29.67 -25.12 8.92
C PRO A 52 28.96 -26.46 8.74
N VAL A 53 28.20 -26.91 9.75
CA VAL A 53 27.46 -28.18 9.71
C VAL A 53 26.23 -28.08 8.81
N LEU A 54 25.55 -26.92 8.82
CA LEU A 54 24.44 -26.61 7.92
C LEU A 54 24.91 -26.41 6.48
N GLU A 55 26.04 -25.71 6.27
CA GLU A 55 26.66 -25.58 4.95
C GLU A 55 27.11 -26.93 4.38
N GLY A 56 27.66 -27.82 5.22
CA GLY A 56 28.03 -29.19 4.82
C GLY A 56 26.82 -30.04 4.41
N HIS A 57 25.70 -29.94 5.11
CA HIS A 57 24.46 -30.66 4.76
C HIS A 57 23.81 -30.12 3.49
N LEU A 58 23.78 -28.79 3.31
CA LEU A 58 23.28 -28.16 2.08
C LEU A 58 24.16 -28.52 0.87
N ALA A 59 25.47 -28.54 1.03
CA ALA A 59 26.40 -28.98 -0.02
C ALA A 59 26.21 -30.46 -0.38
N GLY A 60 25.94 -31.33 0.60
CA GLY A 60 25.61 -32.75 0.36
C GLY A 60 24.29 -32.92 -0.39
N LEU A 61 23.23 -32.21 0.02
CA LEU A 61 21.92 -32.25 -0.64
C LEU A 61 21.98 -31.75 -2.08
N LEU A 62 22.77 -30.70 -2.33
CA LEU A 62 22.99 -30.13 -3.66
C LEU A 62 23.89 -31.03 -4.52
N GLY A 63 24.86 -31.72 -3.91
CA GLY A 63 25.69 -32.74 -4.56
C GLY A 63 24.87 -33.94 -5.04
N ASP A 64 23.93 -34.43 -4.23
CA ASP A 64 23.02 -35.51 -4.60
C ASP A 64 22.03 -35.11 -5.71
N VAL A 65 21.58 -33.85 -5.70
CA VAL A 65 20.78 -33.28 -6.79
C VAL A 65 21.61 -33.18 -8.09
N ASP A 66 22.87 -32.76 -8.00
CA ASP A 66 23.78 -32.67 -9.15
C ASP A 66 24.15 -34.06 -9.72
N ALA A 67 24.38 -35.06 -8.87
CA ALA A 67 24.60 -36.44 -9.28
C ALA A 67 23.37 -37.04 -9.98
N ARG A 68 22.15 -36.74 -9.49
CA ARG A 68 20.89 -37.16 -10.13
C ARG A 68 20.62 -36.44 -11.45
N LEU A 69 21.08 -35.21 -11.61
CA LEU A 69 20.99 -34.44 -12.86
C LEU A 69 22.02 -34.91 -13.90
N GLN A 70 23.22 -35.32 -13.48
CA GLN A 70 24.27 -35.81 -14.38
C GLN A 70 24.04 -37.24 -14.87
N HIS A 71 23.37 -38.10 -14.09
CA HIS A 71 23.23 -39.53 -14.42
C HIS A 71 21.95 -39.91 -15.20
N ARG A 72 21.06 -38.96 -15.53
CA ARG A 72 19.80 -39.23 -16.26
C ARG A 72 19.47 -38.18 -17.33
N LEU A 73 20.19 -38.25 -18.44
CA LEU A 73 19.60 -37.92 -19.74
C LEU A 73 18.63 -39.07 -20.06
N VAL A 74 17.38 -38.74 -20.42
CA VAL A 74 16.24 -39.63 -20.78
C VAL A 74 15.17 -39.73 -19.67
N HIS A 75 14.14 -38.87 -19.81
CA HIS A 75 12.86 -38.70 -19.08
C HIS A 75 12.71 -37.50 -18.10
N PRO A 76 11.56 -36.79 -18.12
CA PRO A 76 11.35 -35.55 -17.39
C PRO A 76 11.06 -35.79 -15.91
N LEU A 77 11.71 -35.04 -15.03
CA LEU A 77 11.35 -34.95 -13.61
C LEU A 77 10.00 -34.23 -13.47
N PRO A 78 9.05 -34.72 -12.66
CA PRO A 78 7.86 -33.97 -12.30
C PRO A 78 8.09 -33.25 -10.97
N ARG A 79 7.92 -31.93 -10.94
CA ARG A 79 6.95 -31.17 -10.12
C ARG A 79 7.44 -29.77 -9.67
N PRO A 80 6.53 -28.77 -9.64
CA PRO A 80 6.78 -27.36 -9.29
C PRO A 80 7.27 -27.10 -7.84
N GLU A 81 7.31 -28.11 -6.98
CA GLU A 81 7.75 -28.00 -5.59
C GLU A 81 9.25 -27.67 -5.45
N LEU A 82 10.10 -28.23 -6.32
CA LEU A 82 11.55 -27.96 -6.36
C LEU A 82 11.86 -26.53 -6.83
N VAL A 83 11.03 -26.00 -7.74
CA VAL A 83 11.13 -24.62 -8.24
C VAL A 83 10.63 -23.63 -7.18
N GLY A 84 9.54 -23.98 -6.48
CA GLY A 84 9.01 -23.18 -5.37
C GLY A 84 9.99 -23.08 -4.20
N LEU A 85 10.67 -24.18 -3.86
CA LEU A 85 11.67 -24.21 -2.78
C LEU A 85 12.89 -23.32 -3.09
N LEU A 86 13.41 -23.39 -4.32
CA LEU A 86 14.49 -22.52 -4.80
C LEU A 86 14.08 -21.05 -4.81
N PHE A 87 12.83 -20.75 -5.16
CA PHE A 87 12.30 -19.39 -5.17
C PHE A 87 12.13 -18.81 -3.76
N GLU A 88 11.65 -19.62 -2.79
CA GLU A 88 11.55 -19.22 -1.39
C GLU A 88 12.91 -18.98 -0.73
N ILE A 89 13.91 -19.80 -1.05
CA ILE A 89 15.28 -19.63 -0.54
C ILE A 89 15.89 -18.30 -1.02
N VAL A 90 15.67 -17.94 -2.29
CA VAL A 90 16.13 -16.67 -2.87
C VAL A 90 15.38 -15.47 -2.28
N GLN A 91 14.08 -15.59 -2.05
CA GLN A 91 13.26 -14.55 -1.41
C GLN A 91 13.66 -14.28 0.05
N LYS A 92 13.96 -15.34 0.82
CA LYS A 92 14.26 -15.21 2.25
C LYS A 92 15.70 -14.76 2.54
N THR A 93 16.66 -14.97 1.64
CA THR A 93 18.07 -14.62 1.90
C THR A 93 18.44 -13.16 1.62
N HIS A 94 17.60 -12.37 0.94
CA HIS A 94 17.77 -10.92 0.61
C HIS A 94 19.10 -10.50 -0.07
N ASP A 95 20.09 -11.39 -0.17
CA ASP A 95 21.40 -11.15 -0.75
C ASP A 95 22.01 -12.48 -1.26
N VAL A 96 21.82 -12.75 -2.55
CA VAL A 96 22.28 -13.99 -3.23
C VAL A 96 23.81 -14.06 -3.30
N SER A 97 24.53 -12.95 -3.06
CA SER A 97 25.99 -12.90 -3.10
C SER A 97 26.66 -13.59 -1.90
N ARG A 98 25.89 -13.95 -0.87
CA ARG A 98 26.34 -14.72 0.30
C ARG A 98 26.24 -16.23 0.11
N LEU A 99 25.62 -16.69 -0.98
CA LEU A 99 25.71 -18.09 -1.42
C LEU A 99 27.04 -18.28 -2.14
N SER A 100 27.65 -19.46 -2.01
CA SER A 100 28.96 -19.69 -2.62
C SER A 100 28.94 -19.34 -4.12
N PRO A 101 30.02 -18.77 -4.69
CA PRO A 101 30.03 -18.27 -6.07
C PRO A 101 29.60 -19.30 -7.13
N LEU A 102 29.83 -20.58 -6.85
CA LEU A 102 29.42 -21.71 -7.68
C LEU A 102 27.89 -21.90 -7.72
N LEU A 103 27.18 -21.58 -6.63
CA LEU A 103 25.73 -21.74 -6.52
C LEU A 103 24.99 -20.60 -7.25
N GLY A 104 25.46 -19.35 -7.10
CA GLY A 104 24.91 -18.20 -7.80
C GLY A 104 25.06 -18.28 -9.33
N ALA A 105 26.21 -18.76 -9.82
CA ALA A 105 26.45 -18.96 -11.25
C ALA A 105 25.54 -20.05 -11.85
N ARG A 106 25.30 -21.15 -11.12
CA ARG A 106 24.49 -22.29 -11.60
C ARG A 106 22.99 -21.99 -11.62
N ILE A 107 22.47 -21.24 -10.64
CA ILE A 107 21.06 -20.79 -10.65
C ILE A 107 20.80 -19.87 -11.84
N THR A 108 21.73 -18.95 -12.11
CA THR A 108 21.66 -18.03 -13.25
C THR A 108 21.67 -18.78 -14.59
N GLN A 109 22.49 -19.83 -14.71
CA GLN A 109 22.59 -20.66 -15.91
C GLN A 109 21.33 -21.50 -16.16
N CYS A 110 20.68 -22.03 -15.11
CA CYS A 110 19.41 -22.74 -15.22
C CYS A 110 18.26 -21.84 -15.72
N VAL A 111 18.20 -20.59 -15.23
CA VAL A 111 17.19 -19.60 -15.66
C VAL A 111 17.41 -19.18 -17.12
N GLN A 112 18.67 -19.04 -17.56
CA GLN A 112 19.00 -18.70 -18.95
C GLN A 112 18.68 -19.83 -19.94
N LEU A 113 18.92 -21.09 -19.58
CA LEU A 113 18.65 -22.24 -20.44
C LEU A 113 17.14 -22.51 -20.64
N GLN A 114 16.29 -22.15 -19.68
CA GLN A 114 14.82 -22.23 -19.83
C GLN A 114 14.25 -21.16 -20.77
N ARG A 115 14.88 -19.97 -20.86
CA ARG A 115 14.45 -18.90 -21.78
C ARG A 115 14.76 -19.19 -23.25
N CYS A 116 15.78 -20.00 -23.55
CA CYS A 116 16.22 -20.28 -24.92
C CYS A 116 15.39 -21.30 -25.71
N ARG A 117 14.38 -21.96 -25.11
CA ARG A 117 13.58 -23.01 -25.80
C ARG A 117 12.20 -22.59 -26.29
N MET A 118 11.81 -21.32 -26.13
CA MET A 118 10.46 -20.86 -26.52
C MET A 118 10.48 -20.09 -27.86
N SER A 119 9.70 -20.56 -28.83
CA SER A 119 9.52 -19.91 -30.13
C SER A 119 9.01 -18.46 -29.97
N LYS A 120 9.61 -17.52 -30.74
CA LYS A 120 9.26 -16.08 -30.77
C LYS A 120 7.77 -15.80 -31.02
N LYS A 121 7.05 -16.74 -31.62
CA LYS A 121 5.60 -16.64 -31.93
C LYS A 121 4.71 -16.94 -30.71
N SER A 122 5.16 -17.81 -29.80
CA SER A 122 4.48 -18.12 -28.53
C SER A 122 4.76 -17.08 -27.45
N ALA A 123 5.99 -16.53 -27.42
CA ALA A 123 6.36 -15.44 -26.53
C ALA A 123 5.53 -14.16 -26.78
N ARG A 124 5.29 -13.80 -28.06
CA ARG A 124 4.44 -12.66 -28.44
C ARG A 124 2.96 -12.83 -28.09
N ARG A 125 2.44 -14.07 -28.11
CA ARG A 125 1.03 -14.36 -27.76
C ARG A 125 0.80 -14.38 -26.24
N MET A 126 1.81 -14.76 -25.45
CA MET A 126 1.76 -14.68 -23.99
C MET A 126 2.06 -13.27 -23.46
N GLN A 127 2.95 -12.49 -24.10
CA GLN A 127 3.16 -11.07 -23.72
C GLN A 127 1.94 -10.18 -23.95
N ALA A 128 1.03 -10.57 -24.84
CA ALA A 128 -0.24 -9.88 -25.06
C ALA A 128 -1.37 -10.36 -24.11
N GLN A 129 -1.14 -11.39 -23.28
CA GLN A 129 -2.14 -11.98 -22.38
C GLN A 129 -1.70 -12.09 -20.91
N ALA A 130 -0.46 -11.71 -20.59
CA ALA A 130 0.03 -11.63 -19.22
C ALA A 130 0.04 -10.17 -18.77
N SER A 131 -1.12 -9.66 -18.36
CA SER A 131 -1.17 -8.48 -17.48
C SER A 131 -0.52 -8.87 -16.14
N PRO A 132 0.33 -8.02 -15.54
CA PRO A 132 1.04 -8.33 -14.31
C PRO A 132 0.12 -8.13 -13.10
N HIS A 133 -0.96 -8.89 -12.98
CA HIS A 133 -1.86 -8.83 -11.82
C HIS A 133 -2.15 -10.26 -11.34
N ASN A 134 -1.48 -10.69 -10.27
CA ASN A 134 -1.84 -11.94 -9.57
C ASN A 134 -1.30 -12.05 -8.13
N ALA A 135 -0.99 -10.94 -7.48
CA ALA A 135 -0.81 -10.85 -6.03
C ALA A 135 -1.35 -9.49 -5.56
N PRO A 136 -1.92 -9.38 -4.35
CA PRO A 136 -2.28 -8.08 -3.80
C PRO A 136 -1.02 -7.20 -3.76
N MET A 137 -1.06 -6.07 -4.45
CA MET A 137 0.09 -5.18 -4.55
C MET A 137 -0.01 -4.10 -3.47
N GLN A 138 1.14 -3.75 -2.90
CA GLN A 138 1.28 -2.50 -2.17
C GLN A 138 1.62 -1.42 -3.19
N GLU A 139 0.68 -0.51 -3.42
CA GLU A 139 0.87 0.64 -4.30
C GLU A 139 1.33 1.84 -3.46
N ILE A 140 2.21 2.67 -4.03
CA ILE A 140 2.68 3.93 -3.44
C ILE A 140 2.10 5.06 -4.29
N GLU A 141 1.15 5.80 -3.74
CA GLU A 141 0.45 6.88 -4.44
C GLU A 141 0.30 8.14 -3.57
N LEU A 142 0.19 9.29 -4.23
CA LEU A 142 -0.31 10.53 -3.65
C LEU A 142 -1.47 11.05 -4.47
N LYS A 143 -2.48 11.58 -3.78
CA LYS A 143 -3.69 12.11 -4.39
C LYS A 143 -3.88 13.56 -4.01
N PHE A 144 -4.33 14.34 -4.97
CA PHE A 144 -4.54 15.76 -4.84
C PHE A 144 -5.91 16.13 -5.40
N GLN A 145 -6.52 17.16 -4.83
CA GLN A 145 -7.68 17.80 -5.42
C GLN A 145 -7.22 18.95 -6.33
N ILE A 146 -7.95 19.13 -7.43
CA ILE A 146 -7.66 20.16 -8.42
C ILE A 146 -8.57 21.37 -8.17
N PRO A 147 -8.03 22.60 -8.02
CA PRO A 147 -8.85 23.80 -7.95
C PRO A 147 -9.78 23.91 -9.17
N PRO A 148 -11.05 24.31 -9.02
CA PRO A 148 -12.01 24.32 -10.14
C PRO A 148 -11.54 25.12 -11.37
N ASP A 149 -10.83 26.22 -11.16
CA ASP A 149 -10.27 27.09 -12.19
C ASP A 149 -9.00 26.52 -12.87
N ARG A 150 -8.44 25.42 -12.33
CA ARG A 150 -7.20 24.78 -12.80
C ARG A 150 -7.44 23.42 -13.48
N ILE A 151 -8.67 22.90 -13.46
CA ILE A 151 -9.02 21.58 -14.02
C ILE A 151 -8.54 21.44 -15.47
N GLU A 152 -8.86 22.41 -16.33
CA GLU A 152 -8.49 22.34 -17.74
C GLU A 152 -6.97 22.40 -17.95
N ALA A 153 -6.28 23.25 -17.18
CA ALA A 153 -4.82 23.38 -17.26
C ALA A 153 -4.11 22.08 -16.85
N VAL A 154 -4.56 21.45 -15.76
CA VAL A 154 -4.03 20.17 -15.26
C VAL A 154 -4.32 19.04 -16.25
N ARG A 155 -5.56 18.95 -16.73
CA ARG A 155 -5.98 17.96 -17.74
C ARG A 155 -5.14 18.08 -19.01
N SER A 156 -4.96 19.31 -19.51
CA SER A 156 -4.18 19.57 -20.72
C SER A 156 -2.70 19.21 -20.55
N ALA A 157 -2.10 19.52 -19.39
CA ALA A 157 -0.72 19.15 -19.09
C ALA A 157 -0.51 17.63 -19.10
N VAL A 158 -1.40 16.85 -18.48
CA VAL A 158 -1.31 15.38 -18.50
C VAL A 158 -1.59 14.82 -19.90
N ALA A 159 -2.58 15.35 -20.61
CA ALA A 159 -2.89 14.93 -21.98
C ALA A 159 -1.69 15.16 -22.92
N GLN A 160 -1.03 16.32 -22.84
CA GLN A 160 0.16 16.62 -23.63
C GLN A 160 1.32 15.67 -23.30
N ALA A 161 1.58 15.42 -22.01
CA ALA A 161 2.59 14.45 -21.57
C ALA A 161 2.27 13.01 -22.05
N ALA A 162 0.99 12.69 -22.25
CA ALA A 162 0.52 11.44 -22.82
C ALA A 162 0.45 11.42 -24.36
N ALA A 163 1.10 12.37 -25.06
CA ALA A 163 1.02 12.52 -26.52
C ALA A 163 -0.43 12.65 -27.05
N ASN A 164 -1.31 13.27 -26.25
CA ASN A 164 -2.74 13.48 -26.52
C ASN A 164 -3.52 12.18 -26.79
N ILE A 165 -3.15 11.08 -26.14
CA ILE A 165 -3.98 9.87 -26.07
C ILE A 165 -5.33 10.23 -25.43
N ALA A 166 -6.41 9.71 -26.01
CA ALA A 166 -7.78 9.93 -25.53
C ALA A 166 -7.96 9.39 -24.10
N PRO A 167 -8.78 10.04 -23.26
CA PRO A 167 -9.05 9.56 -21.91
C PRO A 167 -9.77 8.20 -21.92
N LEU A 168 -9.59 7.46 -20.83
CA LEU A 168 -10.34 6.25 -20.55
C LEU A 168 -11.57 6.57 -19.70
N GLY A 169 -12.76 6.28 -20.21
CA GLY A 169 -14.00 6.36 -19.43
C GLY A 169 -14.08 5.23 -18.40
N LEU A 170 -14.24 5.60 -17.14
CA LEU A 170 -14.28 4.69 -15.99
C LEU A 170 -15.62 4.82 -15.26
N GLN A 171 -16.25 3.66 -15.02
CA GLN A 171 -17.50 3.56 -14.26
C GLN A 171 -17.35 2.45 -13.24
N ALA A 172 -17.62 2.72 -11.97
CA ALA A 172 -17.54 1.70 -10.93
C ALA A 172 -18.74 1.78 -9.98
N ALA A 173 -19.28 0.62 -9.62
CA ALA A 173 -20.22 0.47 -8.52
C ALA A 173 -19.47 -0.09 -7.29
N TYR A 174 -19.71 0.51 -6.13
CA TYR A 174 -19.11 0.11 -4.86
C TYR A 174 -20.13 -0.65 -4.03
N PHE A 175 -19.68 -1.71 -3.37
CA PHE A 175 -20.52 -2.65 -2.63
C PHE A 175 -20.15 -2.64 -1.15
N ASP A 176 -21.16 -2.57 -0.29
CA ASP A 176 -21.02 -2.69 1.17
C ASP A 176 -22.34 -3.19 1.77
N THR A 177 -22.36 -3.48 3.07
CA THR A 177 -23.60 -3.79 3.82
C THR A 177 -24.36 -2.51 4.16
N PRO A 178 -25.65 -2.58 4.55
CA PRO A 178 -26.39 -1.41 5.04
C PRO A 178 -25.69 -0.68 6.20
N GLU A 179 -24.98 -1.42 7.05
CA GLU A 179 -24.20 -0.93 8.19
C GLU A 179 -22.82 -0.36 7.77
N SER A 180 -22.44 -0.50 6.49
CA SER A 180 -21.16 -0.05 5.94
C SER A 180 -19.95 -0.73 6.58
N LEU A 181 -20.03 -2.05 6.81
CA LEU A 181 -18.99 -2.83 7.51
C LEU A 181 -17.62 -2.72 6.82
N LEU A 182 -17.53 -2.78 5.49
CA LEU A 182 -16.24 -2.63 4.81
C LEU A 182 -15.66 -1.23 5.06
N ALA A 183 -16.48 -0.19 4.95
CA ALA A 183 -16.04 1.18 5.19
C ALA A 183 -15.59 1.42 6.64
N GLN A 184 -16.27 0.85 7.64
CA GLN A 184 -15.85 0.91 9.05
C GLN A 184 -14.44 0.31 9.25
N HIS A 185 -14.09 -0.69 8.44
CA HIS A 185 -12.78 -1.32 8.43
C HIS A 185 -11.77 -0.66 7.45
N ARG A 186 -12.10 0.51 6.89
CA ARG A 186 -11.29 1.22 5.88
C ARG A 186 -10.99 0.37 4.64
N MET A 187 -11.98 -0.42 4.24
CA MET A 187 -11.95 -1.29 3.06
C MET A 187 -13.00 -0.85 2.05
N ALA A 188 -12.81 -1.24 0.78
CA ALA A 188 -13.79 -1.02 -0.27
C ALA A 188 -13.78 -2.20 -1.25
N LEU A 189 -14.96 -2.58 -1.72
CA LEU A 189 -15.14 -3.55 -2.79
C LEU A 189 -15.86 -2.86 -3.94
N ARG A 190 -15.32 -2.94 -5.16
CA ARG A 190 -15.95 -2.33 -6.33
C ARG A 190 -15.90 -3.23 -7.54
N VAL A 191 -16.88 -3.10 -8.41
CA VAL A 191 -16.86 -3.65 -9.77
C VAL A 191 -16.81 -2.46 -10.74
N ARG A 192 -15.74 -2.40 -11.54
CA ARG A 192 -15.41 -1.30 -12.45
C ARG A 192 -15.43 -1.79 -13.90
N ARG A 193 -15.97 -0.96 -14.77
CA ARG A 193 -15.83 -1.06 -16.22
C ARG A 193 -14.68 -0.16 -16.68
N GLU A 194 -13.79 -0.73 -17.47
CA GLU A 194 -12.62 -0.07 -18.06
C GLU A 194 -12.66 -0.30 -19.57
N GLY A 195 -13.30 0.61 -20.30
CA GLY A 195 -13.58 0.38 -21.72
C GLY A 195 -14.45 -0.88 -21.95
N PRO A 196 -13.95 -1.92 -22.65
CA PRO A 196 -14.67 -3.18 -22.84
C PRO A 196 -14.55 -4.15 -21.65
N ASP A 197 -13.57 -3.95 -20.77
CA ASP A 197 -13.20 -4.91 -19.73
C ASP A 197 -13.89 -4.59 -18.39
N TRP A 198 -13.98 -5.61 -17.55
CA TRP A 198 -14.53 -5.52 -16.20
C TRP A 198 -13.51 -6.02 -15.18
N VAL A 199 -13.35 -5.26 -14.11
CA VAL A 199 -12.41 -5.54 -13.03
C VAL A 199 -13.14 -5.39 -11.70
N GLN A 200 -12.99 -6.39 -10.83
CA GLN A 200 -13.37 -6.26 -9.42
C GLN A 200 -12.12 -5.94 -8.61
N THR A 201 -12.21 -4.90 -7.79
CA THR A 201 -11.10 -4.52 -6.92
C THR A 201 -11.54 -4.61 -5.47
N PHE A 202 -10.75 -5.31 -4.66
CA PHE A 202 -10.72 -5.12 -3.21
C PHE A 202 -9.62 -4.11 -2.87
N LYS A 203 -9.96 -3.10 -2.06
CA LYS A 203 -9.03 -2.09 -1.55
C LYS A 203 -9.03 -2.08 -0.03
N ALA A 204 -7.86 -1.88 0.56
CA ALA A 204 -7.73 -1.58 1.99
C ALA A 204 -6.66 -0.51 2.24
N ALA A 205 -6.82 0.25 3.33
CA ALA A 205 -5.78 1.17 3.77
C ALA A 205 -4.45 0.43 4.01
N GLY A 206 -3.34 1.02 3.57
CA GLY A 206 -2.00 0.54 3.84
C GLY A 206 -1.47 1.00 5.20
N ARG A 207 -0.15 0.91 5.38
CA ARG A 207 0.54 1.20 6.64
C ARG A 207 0.74 2.70 6.92
N ASP A 208 0.70 3.53 5.88
CA ASP A 208 0.94 4.97 5.92
C ASP A 208 0.08 5.70 4.87
N ALA A 209 0.12 7.03 4.87
CA ALA A 209 -0.67 7.89 3.97
C ALA A 209 -0.55 7.52 2.48
N MET A 210 0.63 7.08 2.05
CA MET A 210 0.96 6.80 0.65
C MET A 210 0.67 5.36 0.22
N THR A 211 0.47 4.45 1.17
CA THR A 211 0.36 3.02 0.86
C THR A 211 -1.10 2.57 0.85
N ARG A 212 -1.43 1.74 -0.15
CA ARG A 212 -2.72 1.07 -0.29
C ARG A 212 -2.50 -0.39 -0.64
N VAL A 213 -3.43 -1.25 -0.20
CA VAL A 213 -3.52 -2.63 -0.65
C VAL A 213 -4.59 -2.68 -1.72
N GLU A 214 -4.22 -3.14 -2.91
CA GLU A 214 -5.16 -3.37 -4.02
C GLU A 214 -5.06 -4.81 -4.53
N ASP A 215 -6.22 -5.46 -4.67
CA ASP A 215 -6.35 -6.76 -5.31
C ASP A 215 -7.33 -6.65 -6.46
N ASN A 216 -6.78 -6.54 -7.68
CA ASN A 216 -7.52 -6.40 -8.93
C ASN A 216 -7.73 -7.77 -9.58
N GLN A 217 -9.00 -8.14 -9.78
CA GLN A 217 -9.41 -9.43 -10.33
C GLN A 217 -10.26 -9.22 -11.58
N PRO A 218 -10.01 -9.92 -12.69
CA PRO A 218 -10.89 -9.90 -13.85
C PRO A 218 -12.31 -10.30 -13.44
N ALA A 219 -13.28 -9.44 -13.78
CA ALA A 219 -14.69 -9.68 -13.50
C ALA A 219 -15.45 -9.95 -14.80
N ARG A 220 -16.67 -10.50 -14.67
CA ARG A 220 -17.56 -10.72 -15.81
C ARG A 220 -18.47 -9.50 -16.01
N ALA A 221 -18.81 -9.22 -17.25
CA ALA A 221 -19.87 -8.28 -17.55
C ALA A 221 -21.20 -8.74 -16.90
N PRO A 222 -22.03 -7.82 -16.39
CA PRO A 222 -23.30 -8.17 -15.77
C PRO A 222 -24.25 -8.82 -16.80
N LEU A 223 -24.75 -10.02 -16.50
CA LEU A 223 -25.62 -10.79 -17.40
C LEU A 223 -27.07 -10.28 -17.43
N ASP A 224 -27.58 -9.82 -16.28
CA ASP A 224 -28.96 -9.35 -16.07
C ASP A 224 -29.04 -7.82 -15.99
N GLY A 225 -27.98 -7.12 -16.42
CA GLY A 225 -27.83 -5.67 -16.25
C GLY A 225 -27.56 -5.22 -14.81
N ARG A 226 -27.49 -6.14 -13.84
CA ARG A 226 -27.21 -5.83 -12.43
C ARG A 226 -25.79 -6.25 -12.08
N LEU A 227 -24.99 -5.32 -11.58
CA LEU A 227 -23.66 -5.64 -11.08
C LEU A 227 -23.77 -6.38 -9.74
N LYS A 228 -23.00 -7.46 -9.62
CA LYS A 228 -22.86 -8.25 -8.40
C LYS A 228 -21.38 -8.54 -8.17
N PRO A 229 -20.86 -8.30 -6.96
CA PRO A 229 -19.49 -8.64 -6.66
C PRO A 229 -19.39 -10.16 -6.43
N ASP A 230 -18.25 -10.73 -6.77
CA ASP A 230 -17.90 -12.13 -6.56
C ASP A 230 -16.69 -12.24 -5.63
N LEU A 231 -16.94 -12.50 -4.35
CA LEU A 231 -15.89 -12.59 -3.34
C LEU A 231 -14.93 -13.76 -3.57
N SER A 232 -15.33 -14.77 -4.34
CA SER A 232 -14.49 -15.93 -4.64
C SER A 232 -13.29 -15.60 -5.52
N LEU A 233 -13.32 -14.45 -6.22
CA LEU A 233 -12.21 -13.94 -7.00
C LEU A 233 -10.99 -13.58 -6.13
N HIS A 234 -11.21 -13.21 -4.87
CA HIS A 234 -10.17 -12.75 -3.95
C HIS A 234 -9.59 -13.91 -3.15
N THR A 235 -8.61 -14.62 -3.73
CA THR A 235 -8.05 -15.85 -3.14
C THR A 235 -6.85 -15.61 -2.22
N ALA A 236 -6.23 -14.43 -2.28
CA ALA A 236 -5.05 -14.12 -1.49
C ALA A 236 -5.35 -14.20 0.03
N PRO A 237 -4.56 -14.94 0.84
CA PRO A 237 -4.85 -15.14 2.26
C PRO A 237 -5.04 -13.85 3.06
N ALA A 238 -4.21 -12.83 2.80
CA ALA A 238 -4.30 -11.54 3.48
C ALA A 238 -5.62 -10.80 3.17
N VAL A 239 -6.10 -10.89 1.93
CA VAL A 239 -7.37 -10.29 1.50
C VAL A 239 -8.56 -11.04 2.11
N ARG A 240 -8.55 -12.38 2.07
CA ARG A 240 -9.60 -13.20 2.70
C ARG A 240 -9.69 -12.97 4.20
N GLN A 241 -8.55 -12.85 4.88
CA GLN A 241 -8.51 -12.55 6.31
C GLN A 241 -9.03 -11.13 6.60
N ALA A 242 -8.70 -10.15 5.76
CA ALA A 242 -9.20 -8.78 5.89
C ALA A 242 -10.73 -8.71 5.73
N LEU A 243 -11.27 -9.36 4.70
CA LEU A 243 -12.70 -9.52 4.50
C LEU A 243 -13.35 -10.26 5.67
N GLY A 244 -12.79 -11.39 6.11
CA GLY A 244 -13.26 -12.14 7.26
C GLY A 244 -13.37 -11.27 8.52
N ARG A 245 -12.33 -10.48 8.83
CA ARG A 245 -12.37 -9.52 9.95
C ARG A 245 -13.50 -8.50 9.80
N ALA A 246 -13.70 -7.94 8.61
CA ALA A 246 -14.74 -6.94 8.38
C ALA A 246 -16.16 -7.47 8.58
N PHE A 247 -16.38 -8.76 8.29
CA PHE A 247 -17.68 -9.42 8.47
C PHE A 247 -17.79 -10.22 9.77
N GLY A 248 -16.78 -10.21 10.64
CA GLY A 248 -16.79 -10.99 11.88
C GLY A 248 -16.72 -12.51 11.67
N MET A 249 -16.11 -12.96 10.57
CA MET A 249 -16.01 -14.36 10.16
C MET A 249 -14.55 -14.86 10.14
N PRO A 250 -14.28 -16.11 10.53
CA PRO A 250 -12.94 -16.68 10.42
C PRO A 250 -12.45 -16.79 8.97
N ASP A 251 -13.38 -17.02 8.04
CA ASP A 251 -13.09 -17.17 6.62
C ASP A 251 -14.32 -16.79 5.76
N ILE A 252 -14.09 -15.98 4.72
CA ILE A 252 -15.11 -15.52 3.78
C ILE A 252 -15.29 -16.44 2.56
N GLY A 253 -14.41 -17.43 2.36
CA GLY A 253 -14.26 -18.12 1.08
C GLY A 253 -15.48 -18.89 0.54
N ALA A 254 -16.45 -19.20 1.40
CA ALA A 254 -17.71 -19.83 1.00
C ALA A 254 -18.90 -18.86 0.91
N SER A 255 -18.72 -17.60 1.32
CA SER A 255 -19.79 -16.61 1.39
C SER A 255 -20.00 -15.93 0.05
N THR A 256 -21.26 -15.82 -0.36
CA THR A 256 -21.67 -15.04 -1.51
C THR A 256 -21.98 -13.59 -1.11
N ALA A 257 -22.06 -12.70 -2.09
CA ALA A 257 -22.52 -11.33 -1.85
C ALA A 257 -23.92 -11.27 -1.23
N ALA A 258 -24.79 -12.23 -1.54
CA ALA A 258 -26.13 -12.32 -0.97
C ALA A 258 -26.11 -12.74 0.50
N ASP A 259 -25.26 -13.69 0.88
CA ASP A 259 -25.13 -14.17 2.27
C ASP A 259 -24.72 -13.04 3.23
N LEU A 260 -23.94 -12.08 2.72
CA LEU A 260 -23.44 -10.93 3.48
C LEU A 260 -24.29 -9.66 3.30
N ASN A 261 -25.41 -9.75 2.57
CA ASN A 261 -26.26 -8.60 2.25
C ASN A 261 -25.50 -7.42 1.60
N LEU A 262 -24.54 -7.72 0.71
CA LEU A 262 -23.81 -6.70 -0.04
C LEU A 262 -24.72 -6.08 -1.11
N GLN A 263 -24.78 -4.75 -1.10
CA GLN A 263 -25.56 -3.95 -2.05
C GLN A 263 -24.69 -2.87 -2.68
N ALA A 264 -25.03 -2.45 -3.89
CA ALA A 264 -24.41 -1.28 -4.50
C ALA A 264 -24.81 -0.04 -3.69
N VAL A 265 -23.85 0.67 -3.12
CA VAL A 265 -24.08 1.80 -2.20
C VAL A 265 -23.86 3.16 -2.85
N TYR A 266 -22.92 3.25 -3.80
CA TYR A 266 -22.63 4.44 -4.59
C TYR A 266 -21.86 4.05 -5.86
N GLU A 267 -21.77 5.00 -6.78
CA GLU A 267 -21.06 4.87 -8.04
C GLU A 267 -20.04 5.99 -8.23
N THR A 268 -19.04 5.72 -9.05
CA THR A 268 -18.14 6.73 -9.60
C THR A 268 -18.18 6.67 -11.11
N ARG A 269 -18.21 7.83 -11.76
CA ARG A 269 -18.25 7.99 -13.22
C ARG A 269 -17.32 9.12 -13.61
N PHE A 270 -16.20 8.83 -14.27
CA PHE A 270 -15.20 9.83 -14.60
C PHE A 270 -14.36 9.42 -15.81
N ASP A 271 -13.77 10.41 -16.46
CA ASP A 271 -12.75 10.22 -17.48
C ASP A 271 -11.36 10.34 -16.85
N ARG A 272 -10.47 9.41 -17.21
CA ARG A 272 -9.08 9.38 -16.75
C ARG A 272 -8.11 9.67 -17.89
N TRP A 273 -7.30 10.71 -17.71
CA TRP A 273 -6.09 10.93 -18.51
C TRP A 273 -4.90 10.35 -17.76
N THR A 274 -4.01 9.66 -18.46
CA THR A 274 -2.84 8.99 -17.86
C THR A 274 -1.59 9.29 -18.65
N SER A 275 -0.55 9.75 -17.96
CA SER A 275 0.79 9.91 -18.51
C SER A 275 1.80 9.15 -17.67
N ARG A 276 2.79 8.51 -18.31
CA ARG A 276 3.94 7.91 -17.64
C ARG A 276 5.12 8.86 -17.77
N GLN A 277 5.69 9.28 -16.65
CA GLN A 277 6.71 10.32 -16.60
C GLN A 277 8.00 9.75 -16.01
N ALA A 278 9.13 10.06 -16.65
CA ALA A 278 10.44 9.63 -16.20
C ALA A 278 10.95 10.55 -15.08
N HIS A 279 11.60 9.96 -14.07
CA HIS A 279 12.24 10.67 -12.97
C HIS A 279 13.66 10.10 -12.76
N PRO A 280 14.66 10.89 -12.29
CA PRO A 280 15.99 10.35 -11.99
C PRO A 280 16.00 9.16 -11.01
N LEU A 281 14.95 9.03 -10.19
CA LEU A 281 14.80 7.97 -9.18
C LEU A 281 13.80 6.87 -9.59
N GLY A 282 13.32 6.84 -10.83
CA GLY A 282 12.37 5.82 -11.31
C GLY A 282 11.37 6.34 -12.33
N GLN A 283 10.16 5.80 -12.29
CA GLN A 283 9.05 6.26 -13.12
C GLN A 283 7.79 6.43 -12.29
N VAL A 284 7.01 7.44 -12.64
CA VAL A 284 5.72 7.71 -12.01
C VAL A 284 4.61 7.70 -13.06
N ILE A 285 3.41 7.33 -12.63
CA ILE A 285 2.18 7.48 -13.40
C ILE A 285 1.42 8.67 -12.84
N VAL A 286 1.16 9.67 -13.68
CA VAL A 286 0.33 10.82 -13.34
C VAL A 286 -1.01 10.65 -14.02
N CYS A 287 -2.07 10.56 -13.22
CA CYS A 287 -3.45 10.45 -13.67
C CYS A 287 -4.26 11.68 -13.27
N VAL A 288 -5.15 12.12 -14.17
CA VAL A 288 -6.16 13.14 -13.86
C VAL A 288 -7.52 12.52 -14.06
N ASP A 289 -8.35 12.58 -13.02
CA ASP A 289 -9.72 12.10 -13.02
C ASP A 289 -10.68 13.27 -12.97
N VAL A 290 -11.60 13.33 -13.93
CA VAL A 290 -12.66 14.34 -14.00
C VAL A 290 -14.02 13.68 -14.16
N GLY A 291 -14.93 13.93 -13.24
CA GLY A 291 -16.28 13.36 -13.27
C GLY A 291 -17.03 13.55 -11.96
N SER A 292 -17.67 12.49 -11.48
CA SER A 292 -18.54 12.54 -10.31
C SER A 292 -18.55 11.26 -9.47
N VAL A 293 -18.80 11.43 -8.17
CA VAL A 293 -19.31 10.40 -7.27
C VAL A 293 -20.83 10.58 -7.16
N VAL A 294 -21.59 9.49 -7.17
CA VAL A 294 -23.05 9.51 -7.16
C VAL A 294 -23.57 8.52 -6.13
N ALA A 295 -24.50 8.93 -5.27
CA ALA A 295 -25.20 8.04 -4.35
C ALA A 295 -26.66 8.46 -4.18
N GLY A 296 -27.60 7.60 -4.56
CA GLY A 296 -29.00 7.98 -4.68
C GLY A 296 -29.16 9.19 -5.61
N ASP A 297 -29.87 10.22 -5.14
CA ASP A 297 -30.07 11.49 -5.87
C ASP A 297 -28.94 12.51 -5.64
N LEU A 298 -27.93 12.18 -4.81
CA LEU A 298 -26.82 13.08 -4.51
C LEU A 298 -25.63 12.84 -5.46
N SER A 299 -24.94 13.91 -5.82
CA SER A 299 -23.72 13.85 -6.61
C SER A 299 -22.68 14.87 -6.11
N GLU A 300 -21.42 14.46 -6.11
CA GLU A 300 -20.27 15.34 -5.84
C GLU A 300 -19.28 15.31 -7.01
N PRO A 301 -18.68 16.46 -7.38
CA PRO A 301 -17.60 16.51 -8.37
C PRO A 301 -16.38 15.69 -7.94
N LEU A 302 -15.77 15.00 -8.90
CA LEU A 302 -14.53 14.26 -8.74
C LEU A 302 -13.51 14.91 -9.68
N ASN A 303 -12.59 15.69 -9.12
CA ASN A 303 -11.55 16.41 -9.86
C ASN A 303 -10.21 16.20 -9.16
N GLU A 304 -9.54 15.11 -9.50
CA GLU A 304 -8.42 14.59 -8.71
C GLU A 304 -7.20 14.36 -9.60
N LEU A 305 -6.02 14.67 -9.06
CA LEU A 305 -4.72 14.28 -9.63
C LEU A 305 -4.16 13.16 -8.76
N GLU A 306 -3.81 12.03 -9.36
CA GLU A 306 -3.14 10.90 -8.70
C GLU A 306 -1.73 10.75 -9.28
N ILE A 307 -0.73 10.59 -8.40
CA ILE A 307 0.66 10.33 -8.77
C ILE A 307 1.07 9.02 -8.11
N GLU A 308 1.28 7.99 -8.91
CA GLU A 308 1.60 6.63 -8.47
C GLU A 308 3.04 6.27 -8.86
N LEU A 309 3.72 5.49 -8.02
CA LEU A 309 5.03 4.95 -8.33
C LEU A 309 4.89 3.75 -9.28
N ALA A 310 5.42 3.87 -10.50
CA ALA A 310 5.46 2.76 -11.44
C ALA A 310 6.66 1.83 -11.19
N ASP A 311 7.83 2.43 -10.96
CA ASP A 311 9.07 1.76 -10.59
C ASP A 311 10.03 2.74 -9.90
N GLY A 312 11.00 2.22 -9.15
CA GLY A 312 12.03 3.02 -8.49
C GLY A 312 11.68 3.40 -7.04
N GLN A 313 11.98 4.64 -6.65
CA GLN A 313 11.88 5.10 -5.26
C GLN A 313 10.66 5.99 -5.02
N ALA A 314 10.00 5.82 -3.87
CA ALA A 314 8.85 6.63 -3.45
C ALA A 314 9.09 8.15 -3.45
N VAL A 315 10.34 8.57 -3.29
CA VAL A 315 10.73 9.99 -3.38
C VAL A 315 10.40 10.58 -4.75
N ALA A 316 10.43 9.79 -5.83
CA ALA A 316 10.02 10.25 -7.17
C ALA A 316 8.56 10.74 -7.22
N VAL A 317 7.66 10.11 -6.46
CA VAL A 317 6.26 10.52 -6.35
C VAL A 317 6.16 11.87 -5.65
N ILE A 318 6.93 12.06 -4.57
CA ILE A 318 6.93 13.29 -3.77
C ILE A 318 7.54 14.46 -4.58
N ASP A 319 8.66 14.24 -5.25
CA ASP A 319 9.33 15.27 -6.07
C ASP A 319 8.44 15.68 -7.25
N THR A 320 7.79 14.72 -7.91
CA THR A 320 6.83 15.01 -8.96
C THR A 320 5.64 15.79 -8.39
N ALA A 321 5.11 15.39 -7.23
CA ALA A 321 4.02 16.11 -6.58
C ALA A 321 4.33 17.59 -6.32
N ARG A 322 5.53 17.93 -5.85
CA ARG A 322 5.95 19.32 -5.64
C ARG A 322 5.83 20.15 -6.91
N GLN A 323 6.29 19.61 -8.04
CA GLN A 323 6.19 20.29 -9.33
C GLN A 323 4.75 20.58 -9.72
N TRP A 324 3.83 19.63 -9.49
CA TRP A 324 2.40 19.84 -9.76
C TRP A 324 1.76 20.85 -8.82
N VAL A 325 2.15 20.87 -7.54
CA VAL A 325 1.69 21.86 -6.55
C VAL A 325 2.14 23.26 -6.97
N ASP A 326 3.42 23.43 -7.30
CA ASP A 326 3.99 24.72 -7.73
C ASP A 326 3.36 25.23 -9.03
N GLN A 327 3.15 24.36 -10.01
CA GLN A 327 2.66 24.75 -11.33
C GLN A 327 1.14 24.94 -11.37
N HIS A 328 0.40 24.14 -10.62
CA HIS A 328 -1.05 24.04 -10.78
C HIS A 328 -1.86 24.37 -9.53
N GLY A 329 -1.23 24.48 -8.36
CA GLY A 329 -1.93 24.74 -7.10
C GLY A 329 -2.83 23.58 -6.67
N VAL A 330 -2.55 22.35 -7.12
CA VAL A 330 -3.22 21.15 -6.60
C VAL A 330 -2.86 20.98 -5.11
N TRP A 331 -3.79 20.46 -4.31
CA TRP A 331 -3.58 20.33 -2.87
C TRP A 331 -3.78 18.89 -2.40
N LEU A 332 -2.93 18.45 -1.46
CA LEU A 332 -2.86 17.06 -1.00
C LEU A 332 -4.15 16.64 -0.29
N ASP A 333 -4.76 15.55 -0.75
CA ASP A 333 -5.98 15.00 -0.18
C ASP A 333 -5.83 13.48 0.00
N ILE A 334 -5.82 13.04 1.25
CA ILE A 334 -5.68 11.62 1.60
C ILE A 334 -7.00 10.85 1.56
N GLN A 335 -8.13 11.53 1.34
CA GLN A 335 -9.45 10.91 1.38
C GLN A 335 -9.75 10.16 0.08
N SER A 336 -9.83 8.84 0.14
CA SER A 336 -10.10 8.03 -1.05
C SER A 336 -11.49 8.33 -1.67
N LYS A 337 -11.63 8.05 -2.97
CA LYS A 337 -12.94 8.05 -3.66
C LYS A 337 -13.98 7.21 -2.90
N ALA A 338 -13.53 6.12 -2.28
CA ALA A 338 -14.39 5.25 -1.48
C ALA A 338 -14.87 5.93 -0.19
N TYR A 339 -14.00 6.64 0.52
CA TYR A 339 -14.38 7.42 1.70
C TYR A 339 -15.44 8.48 1.35
N ARG A 340 -15.21 9.23 0.26
CA ARG A 340 -16.15 10.24 -0.24
C ARG A 340 -17.50 9.61 -0.64
N GLY A 341 -17.47 8.51 -1.37
CA GLY A 341 -18.67 7.78 -1.78
C GLY A 341 -19.47 7.22 -0.61
N THR A 342 -18.81 6.63 0.40
CA THR A 342 -19.50 6.15 1.61
C THR A 342 -20.20 7.29 2.33
N ARG A 343 -19.55 8.45 2.46
CA ARG A 343 -20.16 9.63 3.08
C ARG A 343 -21.35 10.16 2.28
N LEU A 344 -21.21 10.25 0.96
CA LEU A 344 -22.30 10.68 0.08
C LEU A 344 -23.49 9.71 0.18
N ALA A 345 -23.22 8.40 0.22
CA ALA A 345 -24.25 7.38 0.41
C ALA A 345 -24.91 7.46 1.77
N GLN A 346 -24.16 7.76 2.84
CA GLN A 346 -24.75 8.00 4.16
C GLN A 346 -25.67 9.22 4.13
N ALA A 347 -25.22 10.33 3.55
CA ALA A 347 -26.02 11.55 3.42
C ALA A 347 -27.29 11.32 2.60
N ALA A 348 -27.21 10.54 1.52
CA ALA A 348 -28.36 10.18 0.71
C ALA A 348 -29.37 9.33 1.48
N ARG A 349 -28.91 8.43 2.37
CA ARG A 349 -29.79 7.61 3.22
C ARG A 349 -30.44 8.39 4.36
N THR A 350 -29.70 9.31 5.00
CA THR A 350 -30.17 10.04 6.19
C THR A 350 -30.83 11.38 5.86
N GLY A 351 -30.66 11.87 4.63
CA GLY A 351 -31.08 13.20 4.21
C GLY A 351 -30.21 14.34 4.76
N GLN A 352 -29.10 14.03 5.46
CA GLN A 352 -28.21 15.04 6.06
C GLN A 352 -26.74 14.63 5.93
N PRO A 353 -25.84 15.55 5.52
CA PRO A 353 -24.42 15.30 5.58
C PRO A 353 -23.96 15.18 7.04
N ALA A 354 -23.37 14.05 7.40
CA ALA A 354 -22.84 13.82 8.73
C ALA A 354 -21.44 14.44 8.89
N PRO A 355 -21.14 15.07 10.05
CA PRO A 355 -19.78 15.45 10.37
C PRO A 355 -18.90 14.21 10.49
N ALA A 356 -17.68 14.30 9.97
CA ALA A 356 -16.67 13.28 10.25
C ALA A 356 -16.12 13.52 11.66
N ALA A 357 -15.83 12.44 12.39
CA ALA A 357 -15.01 12.56 13.59
C ALA A 357 -13.63 13.11 13.20
N PRO A 358 -13.08 14.09 13.92
CA PRO A 358 -11.75 14.59 13.65
C PRO A 358 -10.73 13.44 13.67
N VAL A 359 -9.81 13.46 12.72
CA VAL A 359 -8.75 12.45 12.66
C VAL A 359 -7.74 12.81 13.74
N SER A 360 -7.65 11.96 14.77
CA SER A 360 -6.63 12.09 15.80
C SER A 360 -5.84 10.78 15.84
N HIS A 361 -4.52 10.91 15.76
CA HIS A 361 -3.59 9.81 15.94
C HIS A 361 -2.70 10.14 17.13
N ALA A 362 -2.58 9.20 18.07
CA ALA A 362 -1.62 9.34 19.15
C ALA A 362 -0.21 9.41 18.55
N LEU A 363 0.41 10.59 18.64
CA LEU A 363 1.83 10.72 18.39
C LEU A 363 2.56 10.03 19.54
N ALA A 364 3.62 9.27 19.26
CA ALA A 364 4.28 8.54 20.32
C ALA A 364 5.10 9.48 21.20
N ASP A 365 4.72 9.53 22.47
CA ASP A 365 5.37 10.37 23.49
C ASP A 365 6.78 9.88 23.88
N THR A 366 7.18 8.69 23.42
CA THR A 366 8.52 8.13 23.66
C THR A 366 9.20 7.82 22.34
N LEU A 367 10.04 8.75 21.89
CA LEU A 367 11.05 8.50 20.87
C LEU A 367 12.34 8.06 21.58
N ALA A 368 12.64 6.76 21.59
CA ALA A 368 13.97 6.31 22.01
C ALA A 368 15.03 6.87 21.05
N ASP A 369 16.22 7.20 21.56
CA ASP A 369 17.27 7.89 20.78
C ASP A 369 17.76 7.09 19.55
N ASP A 370 17.57 5.77 19.51
CA ASP A 370 17.84 4.88 18.34
C ASP A 370 16.58 4.55 17.50
N GLY A 371 15.47 5.27 17.73
CA GLY A 371 14.10 4.92 17.35
C GLY A 371 13.66 5.33 15.94
N ARG A 372 14.42 5.02 14.87
CA ARG A 372 14.01 5.33 13.47
C ARG A 372 12.59 4.86 13.12
N LEU A 373 12.19 3.68 13.60
CA LEU A 373 10.83 3.18 13.40
C LEU A 373 9.78 4.07 14.11
N GLN A 374 10.10 4.54 15.32
CA GLN A 374 9.19 5.35 16.11
C GLN A 374 9.05 6.76 15.54
N LEU A 375 10.17 7.35 15.09
CA LEU A 375 10.19 8.58 14.32
C LEU A 375 9.28 8.48 13.09
N ARG A 376 9.42 7.39 12.31
CA ARG A 376 8.57 7.16 11.15
C ARG A 376 7.08 7.01 11.50
N LYS A 377 6.75 6.35 12.60
CA LYS A 377 5.36 6.24 13.06
C LYS A 377 4.81 7.61 13.45
N THR A 378 5.58 8.41 14.21
CA THR A 378 5.17 9.74 14.66
C THR A 378 4.94 10.68 13.47
N LEU A 379 5.88 10.74 12.52
CA LEU A 379 5.73 11.57 11.32
C LEU A 379 4.54 11.11 10.45
N SER A 380 4.32 9.78 10.32
CA SER A 380 3.18 9.25 9.55
C SER A 380 1.87 9.64 10.21
N ALA A 381 1.76 9.45 11.53
CA ALA A 381 0.59 9.81 12.30
C ALA A 381 0.29 11.31 12.21
N ALA A 382 1.32 12.17 12.25
CA ALA A 382 1.17 13.62 12.11
C ALA A 382 0.64 14.01 10.72
N VAL A 383 1.19 13.45 9.64
CA VAL A 383 0.70 13.70 8.28
C VAL A 383 -0.72 13.17 8.10
N ASP A 384 -1.01 11.94 8.55
CA ASP A 384 -2.34 11.34 8.42
C ASP A 384 -3.40 12.16 9.18
N ALA A 385 -3.10 12.61 10.41
CA ALA A 385 -4.02 13.42 11.21
C ALA A 385 -4.20 14.82 10.62
N ALA A 386 -3.12 15.52 10.30
CA ALA A 386 -3.19 16.85 9.70
C ALA A 386 -3.92 16.83 8.35
N ALA A 387 -3.57 15.89 7.47
CA ALA A 387 -4.14 15.81 6.13
C ALA A 387 -5.60 15.34 6.13
N GLY A 388 -5.98 14.46 7.04
CA GLY A 388 -7.37 14.07 7.23
C GLY A 388 -8.24 15.27 7.63
N ASN A 389 -7.74 16.07 8.57
CA ASN A 389 -8.47 17.22 9.10
C ASN A 389 -8.47 18.42 8.15
N TRP A 390 -7.36 18.76 7.50
CA TRP A 390 -7.37 19.84 6.52
C TRP A 390 -8.28 19.52 5.34
N SER A 391 -8.51 18.25 5.02
CA SER A 391 -9.38 17.88 3.91
C SER A 391 -10.86 18.16 4.25
N GLU A 392 -11.24 17.99 5.51
CA GLU A 392 -12.55 18.41 6.03
C GLU A 392 -12.69 19.95 6.04
N VAL A 393 -11.63 20.66 6.43
CA VAL A 393 -11.58 22.14 6.39
C VAL A 393 -11.66 22.66 4.96
N ALA A 394 -10.87 22.09 4.05
CA ALA A 394 -10.84 22.46 2.64
C ALA A 394 -12.20 22.28 1.97
N ALA A 395 -12.99 21.27 2.37
CA ALA A 395 -14.33 21.05 1.85
C ALA A 395 -15.44 21.83 2.60
N ALA A 396 -15.11 22.55 3.68
CA ALA A 396 -16.04 23.18 4.62
C ALA A 396 -17.24 22.30 4.98
N ARG A 397 -16.97 21.02 5.26
CA ARG A 397 -18.03 20.08 5.60
C ARG A 397 -18.57 20.36 7.01
N PRO A 398 -19.77 19.87 7.36
CA PRO A 398 -20.23 19.89 8.74
C PRO A 398 -19.14 19.34 9.67
N GLY A 399 -18.83 20.07 10.75
CA GLY A 399 -17.75 19.69 11.66
C GLY A 399 -16.35 20.22 11.30
N TRP A 400 -16.21 21.04 10.26
CA TRP A 400 -14.91 21.63 9.90
C TRP A 400 -14.24 22.45 11.02
N PRO A 401 -14.95 23.14 11.93
CA PRO A 401 -14.31 23.81 13.08
C PRO A 401 -13.57 22.83 14.00
N GLN A 402 -14.16 21.66 14.24
CA GLN A 402 -13.55 20.61 15.05
C GLN A 402 -12.34 20.00 14.33
N ALA A 403 -12.42 19.84 13.01
CA ALA A 403 -11.28 19.42 12.20
C ALA A 403 -10.15 20.45 12.22
N LEU A 404 -10.46 21.75 12.12
CA LEU A 404 -9.48 22.83 12.25
C LEU A 404 -8.75 22.76 13.59
N THR A 405 -9.48 22.51 14.68
CA THR A 405 -8.89 22.32 16.01
C THR A 405 -8.01 21.08 16.11
N ALA A 406 -8.48 19.94 15.61
CA ALA A 406 -7.65 18.73 15.61
C ALA A 406 -6.39 18.88 14.75
N TRP A 407 -6.47 19.65 13.65
CA TRP A 407 -5.31 19.99 12.84
C TRP A 407 -4.31 20.86 13.61
N HIS A 408 -4.78 21.93 14.27
CA HIS A 408 -3.97 22.76 15.16
C HIS A 408 -3.26 21.91 16.22
N ASP A 409 -4.01 21.07 16.94
CA ASP A 409 -3.48 20.27 18.05
C ASP A 409 -2.42 19.27 17.59
N THR A 410 -2.58 18.72 16.38
CA THR A 410 -1.58 17.84 15.76
C THR A 410 -0.25 18.57 15.55
N LEU A 411 -0.28 19.81 15.03
CA LEU A 411 0.93 20.61 14.80
C LEU A 411 1.56 21.05 16.12
N ALA A 412 0.75 21.46 17.10
CA ALA A 412 1.22 21.83 18.42
C ALA A 412 1.95 20.66 19.11
N HIS A 413 1.36 19.46 19.09
CA HIS A 413 1.98 18.27 19.68
C HIS A 413 3.25 17.86 18.93
N LEU A 414 3.27 17.96 17.59
CA LEU A 414 4.47 17.69 16.80
C LEU A 414 5.64 18.61 17.18
N LEU A 415 5.39 19.91 17.37
CA LEU A 415 6.43 20.87 17.79
C LEU A 415 6.95 20.53 19.20
N VAL A 416 6.06 20.27 20.15
CA VAL A 416 6.45 19.88 21.53
C VAL A 416 7.33 18.63 21.52
N LEU A 417 6.95 17.60 20.77
CA LEU A 417 7.75 16.38 20.66
C LEU A 417 9.11 16.65 20.01
N ALA A 418 9.16 17.49 18.99
CA ALA A 418 10.42 17.85 18.34
C ALA A 418 11.35 18.64 19.27
N GLU A 419 10.85 19.50 20.15
CA GLU A 419 11.69 20.16 21.17
C GLU A 419 12.26 19.17 22.19
N GLN A 420 11.53 18.10 22.48
CA GLN A 420 11.93 17.07 23.44
C GLN A 420 12.88 16.02 22.84
N HIS A 421 12.91 15.88 21.51
CA HIS A 421 13.61 14.81 20.82
C HIS A 421 14.44 15.33 19.64
N THR A 422 15.76 15.37 19.82
CA THR A 422 16.72 15.86 18.81
C THR A 422 16.56 15.18 17.45
N SER A 423 16.34 13.87 17.41
CA SER A 423 16.19 13.12 16.16
C SER A 423 14.93 13.53 15.36
N LEU A 424 13.83 13.84 16.05
CA LEU A 424 12.64 14.38 15.40
C LEU A 424 12.88 15.83 14.96
N ARG A 425 13.53 16.66 15.78
CA ARG A 425 13.88 18.04 15.40
C ARG A 425 14.76 18.09 14.15
N GLU A 426 15.75 17.21 14.05
CA GLU A 426 16.63 17.06 12.89
C GLU A 426 15.85 16.59 11.66
N ALA A 427 14.94 15.62 11.85
CA ALA A 427 14.07 15.13 10.77
C ALA A 427 13.16 16.22 10.20
N LEU A 428 12.71 17.16 11.04
CA LEU A 428 11.90 18.30 10.62
C LEU A 428 12.69 19.40 9.88
N THR A 429 14.02 19.30 9.71
CA THR A 429 14.85 20.37 9.10
C THR A 429 14.59 21.77 9.72
N ASP A 430 15.28 22.82 9.28
CA ASP A 430 14.90 24.17 9.73
C ASP A 430 13.70 24.72 8.98
N THR A 431 13.59 24.38 7.69
CA THR A 431 12.51 24.83 6.83
C THR A 431 11.16 24.24 7.24
N THR A 432 11.06 22.92 7.43
CA THR A 432 9.78 22.30 7.82
C THR A 432 9.41 22.65 9.26
N TRP A 433 10.39 22.82 10.16
CA TRP A 433 10.15 23.37 11.50
C TRP A 433 9.49 24.77 11.44
N GLN A 434 10.09 25.71 10.72
CA GLN A 434 9.53 27.07 10.56
C GLN A 434 8.16 27.07 9.87
N ALA A 435 7.97 26.22 8.85
CA ALA A 435 6.68 26.05 8.19
C ALA A 435 5.62 25.50 9.17
N THR A 436 5.99 24.57 10.04
CA THR A 436 5.10 24.02 11.08
C THR A 436 4.67 25.12 12.05
N GLN A 437 5.61 25.96 12.53
CA GLN A 437 5.31 27.10 13.41
C GLN A 437 4.39 28.12 12.73
N THR A 438 4.67 28.46 11.47
CA THR A 438 3.86 29.42 10.69
C THR A 438 2.43 28.92 10.51
N LEU A 439 2.26 27.65 10.12
CA LEU A 439 0.94 27.04 10.00
C LEU A 439 0.20 27.00 11.34
N LEU A 440 0.90 26.68 12.43
CA LEU A 440 0.30 26.66 13.76
C LEU A 440 -0.23 28.04 14.18
N ASP A 441 0.55 29.10 13.94
CA ASP A 441 0.14 30.48 14.22
C ASP A 441 -1.08 30.90 13.39
N GLU A 442 -1.12 30.54 12.11
CA GLU A 442 -2.28 30.82 11.23
C GLU A 442 -3.53 30.06 11.69
N LEU A 443 -3.40 28.79 12.07
CA LEU A 443 -4.49 27.99 12.61
C LEU A 443 -5.03 28.60 13.91
N ALA A 444 -4.15 29.01 14.83
CA ALA A 444 -4.56 29.65 16.09
C ALA A 444 -5.33 30.96 15.85
N ARG A 445 -4.88 31.80 14.89
CA ARG A 445 -5.61 33.01 14.49
C ARG A 445 -6.98 32.70 13.91
N LEU A 446 -7.10 31.65 13.10
CA LEU A 446 -8.37 31.22 12.53
C LEU A 446 -9.30 30.68 13.62
N GLN A 447 -8.82 29.82 14.52
CA GLN A 447 -9.60 29.28 15.64
C GLN A 447 -10.22 30.39 16.51
N ALA A 448 -9.45 31.44 16.81
CA ALA A 448 -9.93 32.59 17.56
C ALA A 448 -11.11 33.32 16.89
N ARG A 449 -11.27 33.17 15.57
CA ARG A 449 -12.33 33.80 14.76
C ARG A 449 -13.48 32.85 14.41
N VAL A 450 -13.26 31.54 14.55
CA VAL A 450 -14.25 30.49 14.26
C VAL A 450 -15.34 30.41 15.34
N THR A 451 -15.10 30.97 16.53
CA THR A 451 -16.09 31.11 17.60
C THR A 451 -17.39 31.79 17.17
N GLU A 452 -17.34 32.63 16.12
CA GLU A 452 -18.50 33.32 15.55
C GLU A 452 -19.05 32.66 14.26
N LEU A 453 -18.42 31.56 13.77
CA LEU A 453 -18.80 30.81 12.57
C LEU A 453 -19.14 31.70 11.35
N THR A 454 -18.33 32.74 11.12
CA THR A 454 -18.56 33.67 10.00
C THR A 454 -18.14 33.06 8.66
N THR A 455 -18.81 33.45 7.58
CA THR A 455 -18.47 33.02 6.21
C THR A 455 -17.04 33.41 5.80
N ASP A 456 -16.51 34.52 6.32
CA ASP A 456 -15.12 34.92 6.06
C ASP A 456 -14.12 33.99 6.76
N ALA A 457 -14.38 33.60 8.01
CA ALA A 457 -13.52 32.64 8.71
C ALA A 457 -13.48 31.28 8.00
N GLU A 458 -14.62 30.79 7.51
CA GLU A 458 -14.70 29.57 6.71
C GLU A 458 -13.87 29.69 5.42
N LEU A 459 -14.05 30.77 4.66
CA LEU A 459 -13.33 30.97 3.41
C LEU A 459 -11.81 31.06 3.63
N GLN A 460 -11.37 31.70 4.71
CA GLN A 460 -9.96 31.79 5.05
C GLN A 460 -9.39 30.44 5.51
N ALA A 461 -10.14 29.65 6.28
CA ALA A 461 -9.75 28.30 6.65
C ALA A 461 -9.64 27.37 5.43
N GLN A 462 -10.59 27.46 4.48
CA GLN A 462 -10.50 26.75 3.20
C GLN A 462 -9.28 27.18 2.38
N ARG A 463 -8.96 28.48 2.34
CA ARG A 463 -7.77 28.99 1.64
C ARG A 463 -6.49 28.45 2.25
N LEU A 464 -6.39 28.42 3.57
CA LEU A 464 -5.26 27.83 4.27
C LEU A 464 -5.13 26.34 3.92
N ALA A 465 -6.20 25.56 4.08
CA ALA A 465 -6.18 24.12 3.81
C ALA A 465 -5.81 23.76 2.37
N ARG A 466 -6.19 24.61 1.40
CA ARG A 466 -5.89 24.44 -0.03
C ARG A 466 -4.57 25.12 -0.46
N ALA A 467 -3.85 25.74 0.46
CA ALA A 467 -2.66 26.50 0.12
C ALA A 467 -1.50 25.58 -0.32
N PRO A 468 -0.68 26.00 -1.30
CA PRO A 468 0.54 25.28 -1.67
C PRO A 468 1.46 25.05 -0.47
N GLY A 469 1.57 26.02 0.45
CA GLY A 469 2.40 25.89 1.66
C GLY A 469 1.97 24.74 2.58
N THR A 470 0.67 24.55 2.78
CA THR A 470 0.11 23.42 3.54
C THR A 470 0.43 22.08 2.87
N THR A 471 0.28 22.02 1.55
CA THR A 471 0.62 20.81 0.80
C THR A 471 2.13 20.52 0.84
N HIS A 472 2.98 21.53 0.65
CA HIS A 472 4.43 21.38 0.76
C HIS A 472 4.86 20.91 2.13
N TRP A 473 4.26 21.41 3.21
CA TRP A 473 4.51 20.91 4.56
C TRP A 473 4.21 19.41 4.67
N GLY A 474 3.07 18.95 4.11
CA GLY A 474 2.76 17.52 4.06
C GLY A 474 3.79 16.71 3.27
N LEU A 475 4.20 17.21 2.10
CA LEU A 475 5.23 16.58 1.27
C LEU A 475 6.62 16.56 1.95
N ASP A 476 6.95 17.58 2.74
CA ASP A 476 8.18 17.63 3.53
C ASP A 476 8.21 16.52 4.60
N LEU A 477 7.12 16.36 5.35
CA LEU A 477 7.02 15.28 6.32
C LEU A 477 7.06 13.89 5.65
N LEU A 478 6.40 13.74 4.50
CA LEU A 478 6.51 12.53 3.69
C LEU A 478 7.94 12.28 3.18
N THR A 479 8.70 13.33 2.91
CA THR A 479 10.13 13.22 2.55
C THR A 479 10.94 12.76 3.76
N ALA A 480 10.73 13.38 4.93
CA ALA A 480 11.39 13.02 6.18
C ALA A 480 11.12 11.56 6.58
N LEU A 481 9.91 11.06 6.34
CA LEU A 481 9.52 9.66 6.52
C LEU A 481 10.33 8.65 5.70
N ARG A 482 11.00 9.11 4.63
CA ARG A 482 11.68 8.25 3.66
C ARG A 482 13.21 8.41 3.71
N ARG A 483 13.72 9.39 4.46
CA ARG A 483 15.12 9.45 4.91
C ARG A 483 15.34 8.43 6.02
#